data_AF-A0A7V9Z1G9-F1
#
_entry.id   AF-A0A7V9Z1G9-F1
#
_cell.length_a   1.000
_cell.length_b   1.000
_cell.length_c   1.000
_cell.angle_alpha   90.00
_cell.angle_beta   90.00
_cell.angle_gamma   90.00
#
_symmetry.space_group_name_H-M   'P 1'
#
loop_
_entity.id
_entity.type
_entity.pdbx_description
1 polymer ?
#
loop_
_entity_poly.entity_id
_entity_poly.type
_entity_poly.pdbx_seq_one_letter_code
_entity_poly.pdbx_strand_id
1 'polypeptide(L)'
;MEIEIELMEKEAFGEVVSEGIFETIVIWKDGDWSIVGSAHHQSRVGKQEPLMYIYKEQLQQMDVQQDSIQYLIKQIEDALNGISVKAFCD
;
A
#
# COMPACT_ATOMS: atom_id res chain seq x y z
N MET A 1 18.28 -15.69 -8.41
CA MET A 1 18.25 -14.67 -7.35
C MET A 1 16.87 -14.04 -7.49
N GLU A 2 15.93 -14.42 -6.64
CA GLU A 2 14.66 -13.70 -6.58
C GLU A 2 14.97 -12.32 -6.01
N ILE A 3 14.58 -11.28 -6.74
CA ILE A 3 14.74 -9.90 -6.30
C ILE A 3 13.60 -9.64 -5.33
N GLU A 4 13.93 -9.28 -4.09
CA GLU A 4 12.93 -8.85 -3.12
C GLU A 4 12.39 -7.48 -3.57
N ILE A 5 11.09 -7.42 -3.84
CA ILE A 5 10.40 -6.19 -4.25
C ILE A 5 9.99 -5.44 -2.99
N GLU A 6 10.42 -4.19 -2.87
CA GLU A 6 10.11 -3.32 -1.74
C GLU A 6 9.10 -2.24 -2.15
N LEU A 7 8.34 -1.73 -1.17
CA LEU A 7 7.51 -0.55 -1.37
C LEU A 7 8.39 0.68 -1.64
N MET A 8 8.12 1.40 -2.73
CA MET A 8 8.84 2.62 -3.07
C MET A 8 8.39 3.79 -2.20
N GLU A 9 9.28 4.77 -1.95
CA GLU A 9 8.94 6.01 -1.23
C GLU A 9 8.25 5.77 0.14
N LYS A 10 8.74 4.80 0.92
CA LYS A 10 8.15 4.36 2.20
C LYS A 10 7.89 5.49 3.20
N GLU A 11 8.79 6.46 3.27
CA GLU A 11 8.63 7.64 4.14
C GLU A 11 7.40 8.46 3.73
N ALA A 12 7.30 8.81 2.44
CA ALA A 12 6.15 9.54 1.91
C ALA A 12 4.84 8.75 2.02
N PHE A 13 4.89 7.42 1.82
CA PHE A 13 3.73 6.55 2.06
C PHE A 13 3.28 6.63 3.53
N GLY A 14 4.23 6.52 4.45
CA GLY A 14 3.97 6.60 5.88
C GLY A 14 3.36 7.94 6.29
N GLU A 15 3.85 9.04 5.73
CA GLU A 15 3.29 10.38 5.95
C GLU A 15 1.84 10.47 5.45
N VAL A 16 1.57 10.05 4.21
CA VAL A 16 0.20 10.05 3.65
C VAL A 16 -0.76 9.22 4.50
N VAL A 17 -0.32 8.04 4.93
CA VAL A 17 -1.11 7.16 5.82
C VAL A 17 -1.37 7.82 7.17
N SER A 18 -0.33 8.39 7.79
CA SER A 18 -0.41 9.05 9.10
C SER A 18 -1.28 10.30 9.08
N GLU A 19 -1.22 11.11 8.02
CA GLU A 19 -2.03 12.32 7.88
C GLU A 19 -3.48 12.00 7.48
N GLY A 20 -3.73 10.80 6.96
CA GLY A 20 -5.07 10.35 6.56
C GLY A 20 -5.62 11.10 5.34
N ILE A 21 -4.75 11.67 4.50
CA ILE A 21 -5.10 12.51 3.34
C ILE A 21 -5.29 11.63 2.09
N PHE A 22 -6.20 10.66 2.16
CA PHE A 22 -6.58 9.80 1.04
C PHE A 22 -7.92 9.13 1.33
N GLU A 23 -8.62 8.68 0.29
CA GLU A 23 -9.74 7.75 0.43
C GLU A 23 -9.32 6.32 0.09
N THR A 24 -8.49 6.17 -0.94
CA THR A 24 -7.96 4.89 -1.39
C THR A 24 -6.55 5.05 -1.90
N ILE A 25 -5.65 4.18 -1.44
CA ILE A 25 -4.30 4.01 -1.99
C ILE A 25 -4.28 2.75 -2.84
N VAL A 26 -3.56 2.81 -3.95
CA VAL A 26 -3.36 1.72 -4.91
C VAL A 26 -1.88 1.39 -4.94
N ILE A 27 -1.53 0.10 -4.89
CA ILE A 27 -0.15 -0.38 -4.96
C ILE A 27 -0.03 -1.35 -6.13
N TRP A 28 1.05 -1.24 -6.90
CA TRP A 28 1.35 -2.08 -8.06
C TRP A 28 2.44 -3.12 -7.75
N LYS A 29 2.54 -4.15 -8.60
CA LYS A 29 3.49 -5.27 -8.43
C LYS A 29 4.96 -4.88 -8.47
N ASP A 30 5.28 -3.67 -8.93
CA ASP A 30 6.64 -3.12 -8.96
C ASP A 30 6.99 -2.33 -7.71
N GLY A 31 6.10 -2.27 -6.71
CA GLY A 31 6.31 -1.52 -5.47
C GLY A 31 5.94 -0.05 -5.56
N ASP A 32 5.50 0.44 -6.72
CA ASP A 32 4.97 1.80 -6.87
C ASP A 32 3.57 1.89 -6.26
N TRP A 33 3.17 3.09 -5.82
CA TRP A 33 1.88 3.34 -5.20
C TRP A 33 1.35 4.75 -5.50
N SER A 34 0.05 4.95 -5.35
CA SER A 34 -0.58 6.26 -5.54
C SER A 34 -1.92 6.37 -4.84
N ILE A 35 -2.38 7.59 -4.61
CA ILE A 35 -3.75 7.86 -4.16
C ILE A 35 -4.68 7.86 -5.38
N VAL A 36 -5.84 7.21 -5.28
CA VAL A 36 -6.88 7.26 -6.32
C VAL A 36 -7.27 8.71 -6.60
N GLY A 37 -7.33 9.07 -7.89
CA GLY A 37 -7.63 10.44 -8.33
C GLY A 37 -6.41 11.34 -8.47
N SER A 38 -5.23 10.94 -7.97
CA SER A 38 -3.97 11.65 -8.24
C SER A 38 -3.56 11.57 -9.72
N ALA A 39 -2.73 12.52 -10.16
CA ALA A 39 -2.17 12.52 -11.52
C ALA A 39 -1.35 11.25 -11.80
N HIS A 40 -0.61 10.76 -10.79
CA HIS A 40 0.17 9.52 -10.87
C HIS A 40 -0.73 8.31 -11.11
N HIS A 41 -1.80 8.17 -10.33
CA HIS A 41 -2.80 7.13 -10.53
C HIS A 41 -3.34 7.13 -11.97
N GLN A 42 -3.82 8.28 -12.45
CA GLN A 42 -4.37 8.44 -13.80
C GLN A 42 -3.38 8.00 -14.90
N SER A 43 -2.08 8.22 -14.69
CA SER A 43 -1.03 7.85 -15.65
C SER A 43 -0.80 6.35 -15.78
N ARG A 44 -1.15 5.57 -14.73
CA ARG A 44 -0.98 4.12 -14.64
C ARG A 44 -2.25 3.33 -14.98
N VAL A 45 -3.43 3.93 -14.87
CA VAL A 45 -4.71 3.28 -15.22
C VAL A 45 -4.64 2.69 -16.64
N GLY A 46 -4.98 1.40 -16.77
CA GLY A 46 -5.03 0.68 -18.04
C GLY A 46 -3.69 0.15 -18.57
N LYS A 47 -2.56 0.47 -17.91
CA LYS A 47 -1.23 -0.07 -18.26
C LYS A 47 -0.84 -1.27 -17.41
N GLN A 48 -1.24 -1.26 -16.14
CA GLN A 48 -0.93 -2.31 -15.18
C GLN A 48 -2.06 -2.46 -14.18
N GLU A 49 -2.45 -3.71 -13.90
CA GLU A 49 -3.40 -3.99 -12.84
C GLU A 49 -2.75 -3.78 -11.47
N PRO A 50 -3.42 -3.08 -10.55
CA PRO A 50 -2.98 -2.98 -9.17
C PRO A 50 -2.85 -4.34 -8.51
N LEU A 51 -1.87 -4.46 -7.62
CA LEU A 51 -1.74 -5.59 -6.72
C LEU A 51 -2.73 -5.47 -5.57
N MET A 52 -2.87 -4.28 -4.99
CA MET A 52 -3.71 -4.07 -3.81
C MET A 52 -4.33 -2.69 -3.76
N TYR A 53 -5.44 -2.60 -3.01
CA TYR A 53 -6.11 -1.37 -2.64
C TYR A 53 -6.16 -1.27 -1.12
N ILE A 54 -5.82 -0.11 -0.59
CA ILE A 54 -5.92 0.21 0.84
C ILE A 54 -6.97 1.30 0.99
N TYR A 55 -8.04 0.98 1.70
CA TYR A 55 -9.14 1.92 1.95
C TYR A 55 -8.94 2.60 3.29
N LYS A 56 -9.16 3.91 3.36
CA LYS A 56 -9.04 4.68 4.61
C LYS A 56 -9.90 4.10 5.74
N GLU A 57 -11.11 3.65 5.43
CA GLU A 57 -12.04 3.06 6.39
C GLU A 57 -11.46 1.80 7.08
N GLN A 58 -10.69 0.99 6.36
CA GLN A 58 -10.04 -0.21 6.94
C GLN A 58 -8.94 0.18 7.92
N LEU A 59 -8.23 1.27 7.62
CA LEU A 59 -7.19 1.80 8.49
C LEU A 59 -7.78 2.50 9.72
N GLN A 60 -8.92 3.17 9.61
CA GLN A 60 -9.58 3.83 10.76
C GLN A 60 -10.08 2.85 11.83
N GLN A 61 -10.35 1.59 11.45
CA GLN A 61 -10.70 0.54 12.41
C GLN A 61 -9.47 0.03 13.19
N MET A 62 -8.27 0.32 12.71
CA MET A 62 -7.01 0.04 13.36
C MET A 62 -6.56 1.34 14.04
N ASP A 63 -6.20 1.32 15.32
CA ASP A 63 -5.58 2.50 15.94
C ASP A 63 -4.21 2.71 15.25
N VAL A 64 -4.15 3.63 14.28
CA VAL A 64 -2.98 3.82 13.40
C VAL A 64 -1.89 4.54 14.19
N GLN A 65 -1.12 3.78 14.95
CA GLN A 65 0.12 4.23 15.58
C GLN A 65 1.30 4.00 14.63
N GLN A 66 2.46 4.60 14.90
CA GLN A 66 3.66 4.48 14.06
C GLN A 66 4.09 3.02 13.85
N ASP A 67 3.92 2.18 14.88
CA ASP A 67 4.15 0.72 14.80
C ASP A 67 3.17 0.03 13.85
N SER A 68 1.94 0.53 13.74
CA SER A 68 0.91 0.03 12.80
C SER A 68 1.27 0.35 11.35
N ILE A 69 1.95 1.48 11.08
CA ILE A 69 2.38 1.87 9.73
C ILE A 69 3.54 0.99 9.25
N GLN A 70 4.54 0.75 10.11
CA GLN A 70 5.65 -0.15 9.78
C GLN A 70 5.15 -1.58 9.54
N TYR A 71 4.17 -2.03 10.34
CA TYR A 71 3.49 -3.29 10.12
C TYR A 71 2.76 -3.34 8.77
N LEU A 72 2.03 -2.27 8.42
CA LEU A 72 1.35 -2.16 7.12
C LEU A 72 2.35 -2.25 5.96
N ILE A 73 3.46 -1.51 6.01
CA ILE A 73 4.51 -1.55 4.99
C ILE A 73 5.04 -2.97 4.82
N LYS A 74 5.35 -3.66 5.92
CA LYS A 74 5.82 -5.04 5.86
C LYS A 74 4.81 -5.97 5.19
N GLN A 75 3.51 -5.83 5.49
CA GLN A 75 2.46 -6.65 4.87
C GLN A 75 2.34 -6.39 3.37
N ILE A 76 2.58 -5.16 2.93
CA ILE A 76 2.64 -4.79 1.51
C ILE A 76 3.82 -5.49 0.84
N GLU A 77 4.99 -5.47 1.47
CA GLU A 77 6.21 -6.10 0.95
C GLU A 77 6.10 -7.62 0.89
N ASP A 78 5.53 -8.24 1.91
CA ASP A 78 5.21 -9.67 1.90
C ASP A 78 4.30 -9.98 0.68
N ALA A 79 3.26 -9.17 0.45
CA ALA A 79 2.38 -9.34 -0.72
C ALA A 79 3.09 -9.12 -2.07
N LEU A 80 3.97 -8.12 -2.18
CA LEU A 80 4.79 -7.85 -3.38
C LEU A 80 5.68 -9.05 -3.74
N ASN A 81 6.22 -9.71 -2.71
CA ASN A 81 7.07 -10.88 -2.85
C ASN A 81 6.29 -12.20 -2.96
N GLY A 82 4.96 -12.14 -3.09
CA GLY A 82 4.12 -13.34 -3.18
C GLY A 82 4.10 -14.19 -1.92
N ILE A 83 4.55 -13.63 -0.79
CA ILE A 83 4.43 -14.23 0.53
C ILE A 83 2.97 -14.08 0.92
N SER A 84 2.25 -15.21 0.95
CA SER A 84 0.86 -15.25 1.38
C SER A 84 0.77 -14.86 2.85
N VAL A 85 0.53 -13.57 3.10
CA VAL A 85 -0.01 -13.12 4.37
C VAL A 85 -1.38 -13.79 4.48
N LYS A 86 -1.58 -14.67 5.47
CA LYS A 86 -2.93 -15.06 5.88
C LYS A 86 -3.64 -13.76 6.29
N ALA A 87 -4.35 -13.17 5.34
CA ALA A 87 -5.14 -11.98 5.56
C ALA A 87 -6.13 -12.27 6.68
N PHE A 88 -6.29 -11.30 7.57
CA PHE A 88 -7.30 -11.25 8.62
C PHE A 88 -8.69 -11.32 7.99
N CYS A 89 -9.17 -12.53 7.75
CA CYS A 89 -10.54 -12.86 7.39
C CYS A 89 -10.91 -14.10 8.20
N ASP A 90 -11.38 -13.85 9.43
CA ASP A 90 -12.56 -14.50 10.01
C ASP A 90 -13.35 -13.42 10.76
#